data_AF-X6LCK0-F1
#
_entry.id   AF-X6LCK0-F1
#
_cell.length_a   1.000
_cell.length_b   1.000
_cell.length_c   1.000
_cell.angle_alpha   90.00
_cell.angle_beta   90.00
_cell.angle_gamma   90.00
#
_symmetry.space_group_name_H-M   'P 1'
#
loop_
_entity.id
_entity.type
_entity.pdbx_description
1 polymer ?
#
loop_
_entity_poly.entity_id
_entity_poly.type
_entity_poly.pdbx_seq_one_letter_code
_entity_poly.pdbx_strand_id
1 'polypeptide(L)'
;MSSYKAFVYFGGKAHEIIVTSLNLKSLKEEVVKIVNTNDYFRIVDNNEQEIINDQQLKISFEIQPALFFVYCINNNDNDEKKYPEDKNKKEDNECYKIVNPLVLLTGASKYNNLDYLPEVKADLIMIRNLFEEIYGYDVYSTYDQNKPETELLTLNQLEIFLMKHYINNNYDSLIFVWCGHGNTISEEGDILITSDDDNEYKLFKKVQELFTNIFLNKPKIFIKNIYQKNE
;
A
#
# COMPACT_ATOMS: atom_id res chain seq x y z
N MET A 1 -36.26 13.15 13.92
CA MET A 1 -35.25 13.44 12.87
C MET A 1 -34.54 12.14 12.57
N SER A 2 -34.58 11.69 11.31
CA SER A 2 -33.81 10.52 10.88
C SER A 2 -32.34 10.92 10.73
N SER A 3 -31.48 10.30 11.52
CA SER A 3 -30.02 10.47 11.43
C SER A 3 -29.41 9.28 10.70
N TYR A 4 -28.45 9.53 9.81
CA TYR A 4 -27.81 8.47 9.03
C TYR A 4 -26.38 8.25 9.55
N LYS A 5 -26.09 7.00 9.93
CA LYS A 5 -24.78 6.60 10.45
C LYS A 5 -23.88 6.16 9.30
N ALA A 6 -22.66 6.65 9.28
CA ALA A 6 -21.63 6.26 8.31
C ALA A 6 -20.25 6.20 8.95
N PHE A 7 -19.31 5.55 8.27
CA PHE A 7 -17.90 5.55 8.65
C PHE A 7 -17.09 6.32 7.62
N VAL A 8 -16.26 7.24 8.10
CA VAL A 8 -15.31 8.01 7.30
C VAL A 8 -13.90 7.56 7.62
N TYR A 9 -13.21 7.06 6.61
CA TYR A 9 -11.80 6.71 6.68
C TYR A 9 -10.95 7.91 6.27
N PHE A 10 -10.13 8.38 7.21
CA PHE A 10 -9.17 9.46 6.98
C PHE A 10 -7.92 9.21 7.81
N GLY A 11 -6.73 9.40 7.23
CA GLY A 11 -5.45 9.20 7.92
C GLY A 11 -5.28 7.81 8.54
N GLY A 12 -5.85 6.76 7.91
CA GLY A 12 -5.79 5.38 8.40
C GLY A 12 -6.69 5.06 9.60
N LYS A 13 -7.57 5.98 10.01
CA LYS A 13 -8.54 5.76 11.09
C LYS A 13 -9.97 5.81 10.57
N ALA A 14 -10.80 4.89 11.06
CA ALA A 14 -12.24 4.93 10.87
C ALA A 14 -12.86 5.88 11.89
N HIS A 15 -13.61 6.86 11.42
CA HIS A 15 -14.37 7.80 12.24
C HIS A 15 -15.84 7.55 12.00
N GLU A 16 -16.57 7.23 13.07
CA GLU A 16 -18.02 7.15 13.00
C GLU A 16 -18.59 8.57 12.93
N ILE A 17 -19.44 8.82 11.94
CA ILE A 17 -20.15 10.08 11.78
C ILE A 17 -21.65 9.87 11.74
N ILE A 18 -22.36 10.91 12.11
CA ILE A 18 -23.81 10.99 12.00
C ILE A 18 -24.14 12.19 11.13
N VAL A 19 -24.69 11.95 9.94
CA VAL A 19 -25.19 13.02 9.07
C VAL A 19 -26.68 13.23 9.32
N THR A 20 -27.08 14.50 9.47
CA THR A 20 -28.46 14.89 9.76
C THR A 20 -29.34 14.89 8.52
N SER A 21 -28.73 14.85 7.34
CA SER A 21 -29.41 14.80 6.04
C SER A 21 -28.52 14.17 4.96
N LEU A 22 -29.11 13.41 4.04
CA LEU A 22 -28.42 12.83 2.88
C LEU A 22 -28.21 13.87 1.77
N ASN A 23 -27.43 14.90 2.07
CA ASN A 23 -26.88 15.83 1.09
C ASN A 23 -25.38 15.99 1.30
N LEU A 24 -24.67 16.30 0.21
CA LEU A 24 -23.22 16.36 0.17
C LEU A 24 -22.67 17.44 1.10
N LYS A 25 -23.41 18.54 1.29
CA LYS A 25 -23.04 19.61 2.21
C LYS A 25 -22.91 19.09 3.65
N SER A 26 -23.90 18.37 4.14
CA SER A 26 -23.90 17.81 5.50
C SER A 26 -22.77 16.79 5.69
N LEU A 27 -22.48 15.96 4.68
CA LEU A 27 -21.34 15.04 4.74
C LEU A 27 -20.01 15.81 4.80
N LYS A 28 -19.81 16.82 3.94
CA LYS A 28 -18.59 17.63 3.93
C LYS A 28 -18.36 18.35 5.26
N GLU A 29 -19.41 18.85 5.89
CA GLU A 29 -19.33 19.49 7.21
C GLU A 29 -18.81 18.53 8.29
N GLU A 30 -19.25 17.26 8.29
CA GLU A 30 -18.71 16.25 9.23
C GLU A 30 -17.27 15.86 8.87
N VAL A 31 -16.95 15.72 7.58
CA VAL A 31 -15.60 15.40 7.12
C VAL A 31 -14.59 16.49 7.49
N VAL A 32 -14.94 17.77 7.36
CA VAL A 32 -14.04 18.89 7.74
C VAL A 32 -13.62 18.80 9.21
N LYS A 33 -14.53 18.37 10.11
CA LYS A 33 -14.21 18.18 11.53
C LYS A 33 -13.17 17.09 11.76
N ILE A 34 -13.11 16.10 10.87
CA ILE A 34 -12.15 14.98 10.92
C ILE A 34 -10.80 15.41 10.33
N VAL A 35 -10.84 16.05 9.16
CA VAL A 35 -9.62 16.42 8.42
C VAL A 35 -8.85 17.53 9.15
N ASN A 36 -9.54 18.41 9.88
CA ASN A 36 -8.95 19.50 10.67
C ASN A 36 -8.02 20.43 9.85
N THR A 37 -8.30 20.56 8.55
CA THR A 37 -7.59 21.45 7.61
C THR A 37 -8.57 22.14 6.67
N ASN A 38 -8.19 23.31 6.17
CA ASN A 38 -8.90 23.98 5.06
C ASN A 38 -8.46 23.46 3.68
N ASP A 39 -7.69 22.38 3.63
CA ASP A 39 -7.19 21.80 2.39
C ASP A 39 -8.33 21.29 1.51
N TYR A 40 -8.13 21.32 0.19
CA TYR A 40 -9.06 20.73 -0.75
C TYR A 40 -9.07 19.22 -0.50
N PHE A 41 -10.24 18.60 -0.45
CA PHE A 41 -10.34 17.14 -0.33
C PHE A 41 -11.47 16.62 -1.22
N ARG A 42 -11.30 15.37 -1.67
CA ARG A 42 -12.36 14.60 -2.32
C ARG A 42 -12.82 13.47 -1.40
N ILE A 43 -14.08 13.10 -1.55
CA ILE A 43 -14.72 12.00 -0.82
C ILE A 43 -15.12 10.94 -1.83
N VAL A 44 -14.78 9.68 -1.58
CA VAL A 44 -15.23 8.55 -2.41
C VAL A 44 -16.04 7.55 -1.57
N ASP A 45 -16.86 6.73 -2.22
CA ASP A 45 -17.57 5.62 -1.58
C ASP A 45 -16.76 4.31 -1.53
N ASN A 46 -17.42 3.22 -1.11
CA ASN A 46 -16.84 1.88 -1.03
C ASN A 46 -16.43 1.28 -2.39
N ASN A 47 -16.88 1.84 -3.51
CA ASN A 47 -16.50 1.43 -4.86
C ASN A 47 -15.46 2.39 -5.46
N GLU A 48 -14.84 3.23 -4.64
CA GLU A 48 -13.88 4.26 -5.04
C GLU A 48 -14.47 5.32 -6.00
N GLN A 49 -15.80 5.46 -6.04
CA GLN A 49 -16.46 6.48 -6.86
C GLN A 49 -16.53 7.80 -6.10
N GLU A 50 -16.11 8.88 -6.75
CA GLU A 50 -16.14 10.21 -6.14
C GLU A 50 -17.58 10.71 -5.96
N ILE A 51 -17.88 11.17 -4.74
CA ILE A 51 -19.17 11.73 -4.37
C ILE A 51 -19.15 13.23 -4.63
N ILE A 52 -19.66 13.62 -5.80
CA ILE A 52 -19.73 15.01 -6.25
C ILE A 52 -21.14 15.60 -6.18
N ASN A 53 -22.18 14.78 -5.92
CA ASN A 53 -23.56 15.23 -5.76
C ASN A 53 -24.38 14.41 -4.76
N ASP A 54 -25.57 14.92 -4.42
CA ASP A 54 -26.50 14.32 -3.44
C ASP A 54 -27.07 12.96 -3.87
N GLN A 55 -27.18 12.71 -5.18
CA GLN A 55 -27.74 11.45 -5.68
C GLN A 55 -26.74 10.31 -5.49
N GLN A 56 -25.47 10.54 -5.81
CA GLN A 56 -24.40 9.58 -5.55
C GLN A 56 -24.32 9.27 -4.05
N LEU A 57 -24.39 10.30 -3.20
CA LEU A 57 -24.42 10.10 -1.75
C LEU A 57 -25.56 9.18 -1.30
N LYS A 58 -26.77 9.39 -1.81
CA LYS A 58 -27.91 8.53 -1.46
C LYS A 58 -27.69 7.08 -1.86
N ILE A 59 -27.14 6.84 -3.05
CA ILE A 59 -26.79 5.49 -3.53
C ILE A 59 -25.76 4.85 -2.59
N SER A 60 -24.75 5.60 -2.12
CA SER A 60 -23.75 5.08 -1.18
C SER A 60 -24.35 4.61 0.15
N PHE A 61 -25.50 5.15 0.55
CA PHE A 61 -26.23 4.74 1.76
C PHE A 61 -27.20 3.55 1.55
N GLU A 62 -27.41 3.11 0.31
CA GLU A 62 -28.16 1.88 0.02
C GLU A 62 -27.36 0.62 0.44
N ILE A 63 -26.03 0.74 0.52
CA ILE A 63 -25.11 -0.31 0.98
C ILE A 63 -24.78 -0.06 2.46
N GLN A 64 -25.00 -1.06 3.32
CA GLN A 64 -24.71 -0.97 4.75
C GLN A 64 -23.53 -1.86 5.18
N PRO A 65 -22.59 -1.35 6.01
CA PRO A 65 -22.51 0.04 6.48
C PRO A 65 -22.09 1.01 5.36
N ALA A 66 -22.55 2.26 5.43
CA ALA A 66 -22.12 3.31 4.51
C ALA A 66 -20.67 3.70 4.83
N LEU A 67 -19.76 3.49 3.87
CA LEU A 67 -18.33 3.74 4.02
C LEU A 67 -17.87 4.83 3.06
N PHE A 68 -17.11 5.79 3.58
CA PHE A 68 -16.53 6.88 2.81
C PHE A 68 -15.03 7.00 3.07
N PHE A 69 -14.26 7.32 2.03
CA PHE A 69 -12.82 7.55 2.13
C PHE A 69 -12.49 8.98 1.71
N VAL A 70 -11.67 9.67 2.50
CA VAL A 70 -11.35 11.09 2.29
C VAL A 70 -9.89 11.23 1.88
N TYR A 71 -9.66 11.97 0.80
CA TYR A 71 -8.33 12.24 0.24
C TYR A 71 -8.09 13.75 0.13
N CYS A 72 -7.05 14.25 0.80
CA CYS A 72 -6.60 15.64 0.65
C CYS A 72 -5.88 15.84 -0.69
N ILE A 73 -6.09 16.99 -1.30
CA ILE A 73 -5.53 17.49 -2.55
C ILE A 73 -4.70 18.73 -2.15
N ASN A 74 -3.38 18.64 -2.23
CA ASN A 74 -2.50 19.76 -1.93
C ASN A 74 -2.51 20.75 -3.11
N ASN A 75 -2.84 22.02 -2.84
CA ASN A 75 -2.75 23.12 -3.81
C ASN A 75 -1.35 23.75 -3.92
N ASN A 76 -0.29 23.07 -3.47
CA ASN A 76 1.07 23.60 -3.54
C ASN A 76 1.75 23.43 -4.90
N ASP A 77 0.97 23.39 -5.98
CA ASP A 77 1.46 23.61 -7.35
C ASP A 77 1.40 25.10 -7.66
N ASN A 78 2.29 25.86 -7.00
CA ASN A 78 2.57 27.26 -7.32
C ASN A 78 4.00 27.41 -7.89
N ASP A 79 4.43 26.43 -8.69
CA ASP A 79 5.53 26.67 -9.62
C ASP A 79 4.97 27.32 -10.88
N GLU A 80 5.25 28.62 -10.99
CA GLU A 80 4.91 29.46 -12.13
C GLU A 80 5.24 28.77 -13.45
N LYS A 81 4.20 28.61 -14.25
CA LYS A 81 4.29 28.37 -15.70
C LYS A 81 5.32 29.31 -16.33
N LYS A 82 6.46 28.77 -16.73
CA LYS A 82 7.13 29.20 -17.96
C LYS A 82 7.05 28.06 -18.96
N TYR A 83 6.07 28.16 -19.86
CA TYR A 83 6.16 27.50 -21.15
C TYR A 83 7.40 28.04 -21.87
N PRO A 84 8.35 27.22 -22.33
CA PRO A 84 9.07 27.53 -23.53
C PRO A 84 8.19 27.13 -24.71
N GLU A 85 8.06 28.06 -25.64
CA GLU A 85 7.41 27.87 -26.93
C GLU A 85 7.85 26.58 -27.62
N ASP A 86 6.85 25.93 -28.22
CA ASP A 86 6.92 24.83 -29.16
C ASP A 86 8.15 24.91 -30.09
N LYS A 87 9.18 24.09 -29.82
CA LYS A 87 10.17 23.67 -30.82
C LYS A 87 10.57 22.22 -30.59
N ASN A 88 9.99 21.38 -31.44
CA ASN A 88 10.41 20.04 -31.84
C ASN A 88 10.08 18.90 -30.88
N LYS A 89 9.02 18.17 -31.25
CA LYS A 89 8.84 16.75 -30.99
C LYS A 89 10.17 15.99 -31.20
N LYS A 90 10.82 15.65 -30.10
CA LYS A 90 11.57 14.41 -29.98
C LYS A 90 10.86 13.62 -28.89
N GLU A 91 10.29 12.50 -29.28
CA GLU A 91 9.85 11.46 -28.35
C GLU A 91 11.11 10.88 -27.70
N ASP A 92 11.66 11.59 -26.73
CA ASP A 92 12.55 10.98 -25.76
C ASP A 92 11.64 10.13 -24.88
N ASN A 93 11.84 8.80 -24.89
CA ASN A 93 11.19 7.89 -23.95
C ASN A 93 11.49 8.40 -22.52
N GLU A 94 10.56 9.16 -21.93
CA GLU A 94 10.64 9.59 -20.53
C GLU A 94 10.48 8.36 -19.63
N CYS A 95 11.56 7.63 -19.42
CA CYS A 95 11.60 6.57 -18.43
C CYS A 95 11.61 7.21 -17.02
N TYR A 96 10.79 6.68 -16.12
CA TYR A 96 10.81 7.08 -14.71
C TYR A 96 12.16 6.73 -14.09
N LYS A 97 12.87 7.75 -13.61
CA LYS A 97 14.10 7.58 -12.83
C LYS A 97 13.74 7.31 -11.37
N ILE A 98 14.17 6.17 -10.85
CA ILE A 98 14.10 5.83 -9.42
C ILE A 98 15.31 6.42 -8.72
N VAL A 99 15.11 7.29 -7.73
CA VAL A 99 16.16 7.99 -6.98
C VAL A 99 16.10 7.66 -5.50
N ASN A 100 14.89 7.56 -4.92
CA ASN A 100 14.67 7.29 -3.51
C ASN A 100 13.52 6.28 -3.30
N PRO A 101 13.74 4.99 -3.62
CA PRO A 101 12.73 3.97 -3.43
C PRO A 101 12.57 3.58 -1.96
N LEU A 102 11.35 3.25 -1.55
CA LEU A 102 11.11 2.44 -0.37
C LEU A 102 11.40 0.98 -0.72
N VAL A 103 12.49 0.41 -0.20
CA VAL A 103 12.82 -0.99 -0.42
C VAL A 103 12.44 -1.83 0.79
N LEU A 104 11.50 -2.74 0.60
CA LEU A 104 11.01 -3.69 1.61
C LEU A 104 11.43 -5.10 1.24
N LEU A 105 12.41 -5.65 1.97
CA LEU A 105 12.98 -6.96 1.75
C LEU A 105 12.48 -7.96 2.79
N THR A 106 11.50 -8.76 2.40
CA THR A 106 10.78 -9.67 3.30
C THR A 106 10.96 -11.13 2.90
N GLY A 107 10.87 -12.03 3.88
CA GLY A 107 10.96 -13.46 3.61
C GLY A 107 11.10 -14.30 4.87
N ALA A 108 10.88 -15.60 4.71
CA ALA A 108 11.08 -16.62 5.73
C ALA A 108 11.90 -17.77 5.14
N SER A 109 12.82 -18.31 5.94
CA SER A 109 13.59 -19.50 5.58
C SER A 109 13.17 -20.71 6.41
N LYS A 110 12.80 -20.51 7.68
CA LYS A 110 12.27 -21.55 8.58
C LYS A 110 10.74 -21.47 8.66
N TYR A 111 10.15 -22.63 8.90
CA TYR A 111 8.71 -22.84 8.96
C TYR A 111 8.38 -23.88 10.03
N ASN A 112 7.19 -23.78 10.62
CA ASN A 112 6.72 -24.75 11.61
C ASN A 112 6.42 -26.12 10.96
N ASN A 113 5.72 -26.11 9.82
CA ASN A 113 5.19 -27.30 9.17
C ASN A 113 5.74 -27.54 7.75
N LEU A 114 6.43 -26.56 7.18
CA LEU A 114 6.96 -26.58 5.82
C LEU A 114 8.46 -26.89 5.76
N ASP A 115 8.93 -27.28 4.57
CA ASP A 115 10.35 -27.57 4.32
C ASP A 115 11.21 -26.33 4.61
N TYR A 116 12.32 -26.52 5.32
CA TYR A 116 13.31 -25.47 5.56
C TYR A 116 14.00 -25.06 4.25
N LEU A 117 14.13 -23.76 4.00
CA LEU A 117 14.74 -23.18 2.80
C LEU A 117 16.03 -22.41 3.15
N PRO A 118 17.17 -23.08 3.40
CA PRO A 118 18.41 -22.41 3.81
C PRO A 118 18.94 -21.41 2.78
N GLU A 119 18.68 -21.63 1.49
CA GLU A 119 19.11 -20.79 0.37
C GLU A 119 18.45 -19.40 0.41
N VAL A 120 17.24 -19.29 0.97
CA VAL A 120 16.53 -17.99 1.10
C VAL A 120 17.37 -16.99 1.90
N LYS A 121 18.19 -17.42 2.85
CA LYS A 121 19.10 -16.53 3.57
C LYS A 121 20.15 -15.92 2.67
N ALA A 122 20.75 -16.74 1.79
CA ALA A 122 21.74 -16.26 0.83
C ALA A 122 21.09 -15.27 -0.14
N ASP A 123 19.89 -15.57 -0.63
CA ASP A 123 19.13 -14.68 -1.52
C ASP A 123 18.82 -13.33 -0.85
N LEU A 124 18.32 -13.35 0.38
CA LEU A 124 18.04 -12.12 1.14
C LEU A 124 19.30 -11.27 1.34
N ILE A 125 20.45 -11.88 1.65
CA ILE A 125 21.72 -11.16 1.80
C ILE A 125 22.17 -10.57 0.45
N MET A 126 22.11 -11.36 -0.62
CA MET A 126 22.52 -10.91 -1.96
C MET A 126 21.63 -9.77 -2.47
N ILE A 127 20.31 -9.88 -2.29
CA ILE A 127 19.36 -8.85 -2.72
C ILE A 127 19.54 -7.57 -1.88
N ARG A 128 19.78 -7.69 -0.57
CA ARG A 128 20.13 -6.53 0.26
C ARG A 128 21.37 -5.83 -0.29
N ASN A 129 22.46 -6.56 -0.48
CA ASN A 129 23.71 -5.99 -0.98
C ASN A 129 23.52 -5.36 -2.37
N LEU A 130 22.68 -5.94 -3.23
CA LEU A 130 22.35 -5.34 -4.52
C LEU A 130 21.73 -3.95 -4.32
N PHE A 131 20.70 -3.81 -3.49
CA PHE A 131 20.03 -2.52 -3.32
C PHE A 131 20.83 -1.52 -2.48
N GLU A 132 21.48 -1.95 -1.39
CA GLU A 132 22.26 -1.07 -0.52
C GLU A 132 23.60 -0.68 -1.16
N GLU A 133 24.44 -1.66 -1.53
CA GLU A 133 25.84 -1.40 -1.92
C GLU A 133 25.97 -1.00 -3.40
N ILE A 134 25.15 -1.58 -4.29
CA ILE A 134 25.24 -1.31 -5.73
C ILE A 134 24.37 -0.12 -6.12
N TYR A 135 23.13 -0.06 -5.62
CA TYR A 135 22.19 1.02 -5.96
C TYR A 135 22.17 2.18 -4.94
N GLY A 136 22.73 2.01 -3.73
CA GLY A 136 22.77 3.06 -2.73
C GLY A 136 21.41 3.36 -2.07
N TYR A 137 20.48 2.41 -2.09
CA TYR A 137 19.14 2.57 -1.52
C TYR A 137 19.08 2.14 -0.05
N ASP A 138 18.22 2.80 0.72
CA ASP A 138 17.88 2.33 2.06
C ASP A 138 17.00 1.08 1.96
N VAL A 139 17.44 -0.03 2.57
CA VAL A 139 16.70 -1.30 2.59
C VAL A 139 16.20 -1.60 4.00
N TYR A 140 14.89 -1.80 4.11
CA TYR A 140 14.28 -2.31 5.33
C TYR A 140 13.99 -3.79 5.16
N SER A 141 14.41 -4.61 6.12
CA SER A 141 14.28 -6.05 6.01
C SER A 141 13.75 -6.69 7.28
N THR A 142 12.99 -7.78 7.11
CA THR A 142 12.53 -8.62 8.21
C THR A 142 13.60 -9.60 8.69
N TYR A 143 14.64 -9.84 7.89
CA TYR A 143 15.74 -10.75 8.20
C TYR A 143 16.96 -9.99 8.73
N ASP A 144 17.61 -10.53 9.75
CA ASP A 144 18.87 -10.04 10.31
C ASP A 144 19.81 -11.23 10.50
N GLN A 145 20.94 -11.22 9.78
CA GLN A 145 21.94 -12.30 9.81
C GLN A 145 22.50 -12.58 11.21
N ASN A 146 22.46 -11.59 12.11
CA ASN A 146 22.94 -11.73 13.48
C ASN A 146 21.87 -12.25 14.44
N LYS A 147 20.63 -12.42 13.97
CA LYS A 147 19.46 -12.80 14.75
C LYS A 147 18.77 -14.00 14.12
N PRO A 148 19.20 -15.23 14.45
CA PRO A 148 18.66 -16.45 13.87
C PRO A 148 17.14 -16.60 14.02
N GLU A 149 16.53 -15.97 15.01
CA GLU A 149 15.07 -15.92 15.21
C GLU A 149 14.33 -15.24 14.05
N THR A 150 15.00 -14.38 13.28
CA THR A 150 14.44 -13.71 12.11
C THR A 150 14.41 -14.60 10.86
N GLU A 151 14.89 -15.85 10.95
CA GLU A 151 14.64 -16.87 9.93
C GLU A 151 13.17 -17.30 9.88
N LEU A 152 12.45 -17.12 11.00
CA LEU A 152 11.01 -17.22 11.11
C LEU A 152 10.41 -15.83 10.90
N LEU A 153 9.33 -15.75 10.13
CA LEU A 153 8.54 -14.54 9.95
C LEU A 153 7.07 -14.92 9.97
N THR A 154 6.38 -14.63 11.06
CA THR A 154 4.94 -14.89 11.19
C THR A 154 4.11 -13.87 10.43
N LEU A 155 2.85 -14.18 10.15
CA LEU A 155 1.95 -13.24 9.47
C LEU A 155 1.84 -11.92 10.23
N ASN A 156 1.64 -11.97 11.55
CA ASN A 156 1.56 -10.77 12.38
C ASN A 156 2.85 -9.93 12.34
N GLN A 157 4.03 -10.57 12.32
CA GLN A 157 5.30 -9.84 12.20
C GLN A 157 5.43 -9.16 10.83
N LEU A 158 5.05 -9.85 9.75
CA LEU A 158 5.00 -9.25 8.42
C LEU A 158 4.04 -8.06 8.38
N GLU A 159 2.85 -8.17 8.95
CA GLU A 159 1.88 -7.08 8.98
C GLU A 159 2.37 -5.86 9.76
N ILE A 160 2.96 -6.07 10.94
CA ILE A 160 3.58 -5.00 11.73
C ILE A 160 4.69 -4.32 10.93
N PHE A 161 5.53 -5.11 10.25
CA PHE A 161 6.60 -4.60 9.40
C PHE A 161 6.05 -3.73 8.26
N LEU A 162 5.07 -4.23 7.50
CA LEU A 162 4.46 -3.47 6.41
C LEU A 162 3.80 -2.17 6.90
N MET A 163 3.05 -2.22 8.00
CA MET A 163 2.38 -1.04 8.57
C MET A 163 3.35 0.00 9.10
N LYS A 164 4.48 -0.42 9.68
CA LYS A 164 5.55 0.49 10.12
C LYS A 164 6.10 1.31 8.95
N HIS A 165 6.24 0.70 7.77
CA HIS A 165 6.82 1.34 6.59
C HIS A 165 5.78 2.03 5.68
N TYR A 166 4.49 1.80 5.89
CA TYR A 166 3.38 2.48 5.22
C TYR A 166 3.32 3.99 5.52
N ILE A 167 3.81 4.46 6.68
CA ILE A 167 3.53 5.82 7.18
C ILE A 167 4.42 6.91 6.53
N ASN A 168 5.53 6.55 5.90
CA ASN A 168 6.53 7.51 5.42
C ASN A 168 6.40 7.76 3.91
N ASN A 169 6.04 8.99 3.51
CA ASN A 169 5.67 9.34 2.12
C ASN A 169 6.78 9.99 1.30
N ASN A 170 8.02 10.05 1.80
CA ASN A 170 9.13 10.75 1.13
C ASN A 170 9.79 9.95 -0.01
N TYR A 171 9.26 8.77 -0.33
CA TYR A 171 9.81 7.89 -1.37
C TYR A 171 9.20 8.17 -2.74
N ASP A 172 10.00 8.05 -3.80
CA ASP A 172 9.56 8.26 -5.18
C ASP A 172 9.04 6.99 -5.87
N SER A 173 9.25 5.84 -5.24
CA SER A 173 8.90 4.53 -5.78
C SER A 173 8.92 3.46 -4.68
N LEU A 174 8.33 2.30 -4.98
CA LEU A 174 8.32 1.14 -4.10
C LEU A 174 9.06 -0.03 -4.76
N ILE A 175 9.88 -0.72 -3.98
CA ILE A 175 10.40 -2.04 -4.31
C ILE A 175 10.03 -2.98 -3.16
N PHE A 176 9.12 -3.91 -3.41
CA PHE A 176 8.76 -4.95 -2.46
C PHE A 176 9.31 -6.30 -2.92
N VAL A 177 10.01 -7.00 -2.02
CA VAL A 177 10.60 -8.31 -2.29
C VAL A 177 10.06 -9.31 -1.28
N TRP A 178 9.61 -10.46 -1.79
CA TRP A 178 9.32 -11.64 -1.00
C TRP A 178 10.28 -12.78 -1.37
N CYS A 179 10.88 -13.44 -0.38
CA CYS A 179 11.67 -14.66 -0.56
C CYS A 179 11.17 -15.77 0.39
N GLY A 180 10.82 -16.94 -0.15
CA GLY A 180 10.37 -18.08 0.67
C GLY A 180 9.32 -18.93 -0.04
N HIS A 181 8.55 -19.68 0.73
CA HIS A 181 7.39 -20.41 0.21
C HIS A 181 6.30 -19.46 -0.28
N GLY A 182 5.53 -19.95 -1.24
CA GLY A 182 4.40 -19.25 -1.83
C GLY A 182 3.66 -20.16 -2.78
N ASN A 183 2.47 -19.75 -3.19
CA ASN A 183 1.68 -20.47 -4.17
C ASN A 183 1.09 -19.48 -5.18
N THR A 184 1.21 -19.81 -6.46
CA THR A 184 0.72 -19.01 -7.59
C THR A 184 -0.55 -19.58 -8.21
N ILE A 185 -1.09 -20.68 -7.69
CA ILE A 185 -2.19 -21.46 -8.28
C ILE A 185 -3.53 -21.25 -7.53
N SER A 186 -3.55 -20.53 -6.40
CA SER A 186 -4.79 -20.26 -5.67
C SER A 186 -5.78 -19.45 -6.50
N GLU A 187 -7.07 -19.82 -6.42
CA GLU A 187 -8.18 -19.09 -7.06
C GLU A 187 -8.25 -17.62 -6.60
N GLU A 188 -7.75 -17.33 -5.41
CA GLU A 188 -7.69 -15.99 -4.80
C GLU A 188 -6.48 -15.15 -5.25
N GLY A 189 -5.59 -15.69 -6.10
CA GLY A 189 -4.35 -15.07 -6.56
C GLY A 189 -3.13 -15.52 -5.79
N ASP A 190 -1.96 -14.93 -6.07
CA ASP A 190 -0.70 -15.35 -5.43
C ASP A 190 -0.73 -15.17 -3.90
N ILE A 191 -0.22 -16.17 -3.17
CA ILE A 191 -0.06 -16.12 -1.71
C ILE A 191 1.41 -16.19 -1.29
N LEU A 192 1.72 -15.45 -0.23
CA LEU A 192 2.99 -15.47 0.47
C LEU A 192 2.81 -16.29 1.75
N ILE A 193 3.59 -17.37 1.92
CA ILE A 193 3.44 -18.28 3.06
C ILE A 193 4.41 -17.88 4.17
N THR A 194 3.90 -17.54 5.34
CA THR A 194 4.68 -17.14 6.51
C THR A 194 5.06 -18.35 7.36
N SER A 195 5.96 -18.18 8.33
CA SER A 195 6.57 -19.30 9.06
C SER A 195 5.61 -20.07 9.97
N ASP A 196 4.48 -19.45 10.34
CA ASP A 196 3.44 -20.00 11.20
C ASP A 196 2.55 -21.06 10.51
N ASP A 197 2.43 -21.04 9.18
CA ASP A 197 2.02 -22.12 8.26
C ASP A 197 0.83 -23.06 8.63
N ASP A 198 -0.05 -22.66 9.55
CA ASP A 198 -1.34 -23.32 9.84
C ASP A 198 -2.50 -22.55 9.17
N ASN A 199 -2.40 -22.32 7.85
CA ASN A 199 -3.28 -21.45 7.04
C ASN A 199 -3.06 -19.94 7.22
N GLU A 200 -1.99 -19.52 7.88
CA GLU A 200 -1.62 -18.12 7.95
C GLU A 200 -0.77 -17.77 6.72
N TYR A 201 -1.37 -17.01 5.79
CA TYR A 201 -0.73 -16.54 4.58
C TYR A 201 -1.12 -15.09 4.32
N LYS A 202 -0.29 -14.39 3.55
CA LYS A 202 -0.64 -13.06 3.04
C LYS A 202 -0.99 -13.17 1.56
N LEU A 203 -2.23 -12.81 1.21
CA LEU A 203 -2.58 -12.57 -0.19
C LEU A 203 -1.67 -11.47 -0.74
N PHE A 204 -0.94 -11.77 -1.80
CA PHE A 204 -0.03 -10.81 -2.42
C PHE A 204 -0.77 -9.56 -2.90
N LYS A 205 -2.00 -9.73 -3.41
CA LYS A 205 -2.89 -8.62 -3.78
C LYS A 205 -3.12 -7.66 -2.61
N LYS A 206 -3.23 -8.14 -1.37
CA LYS A 206 -3.39 -7.29 -0.18
C LYS A 206 -2.14 -6.44 0.09
N VAL A 207 -0.95 -6.95 -0.24
CA VAL A 207 0.29 -6.16 -0.18
C VAL A 207 0.27 -5.07 -1.25
N GLN A 208 -0.15 -5.39 -2.47
CA GLN A 208 -0.27 -4.40 -3.55
C GLN A 208 -1.29 -3.30 -3.23
N GLU A 209 -2.47 -3.68 -2.75
CA GLU A 209 -3.53 -2.77 -2.31
C GLU A 209 -3.03 -1.82 -1.22
N LEU A 210 -2.26 -2.34 -0.25
CA LEU A 210 -1.70 -1.54 0.84
C LEU A 210 -0.87 -0.35 0.32
N PHE A 211 -0.06 -0.53 -0.72
CA PHE A 211 0.84 0.52 -1.20
C PHE A 211 0.35 1.28 -2.44
N THR A 212 -0.79 0.88 -3.02
CA THR A 212 -1.29 1.46 -4.28
C THR A 212 -1.48 2.97 -4.18
N ASN A 213 -2.06 3.43 -3.07
CA ASN A 213 -2.40 4.84 -2.87
C ASN A 213 -1.20 5.70 -2.48
N ILE A 214 -0.25 5.17 -1.70
CA ILE A 214 0.98 5.90 -1.32
C ILE A 214 1.84 6.18 -2.55
N PHE A 215 1.89 5.21 -3.45
CA PHE A 215 2.69 5.26 -4.67
C PHE A 215 1.82 5.52 -5.90
N LEU A 216 0.79 6.37 -5.78
CA LEU A 216 -0.01 6.80 -6.92
C LEU A 216 0.89 7.53 -7.94
N ASN A 217 0.80 7.12 -9.21
CA ASN A 217 1.65 7.62 -10.31
C ASN A 217 3.17 7.44 -10.09
N LYS A 218 3.57 6.62 -9.11
CA LYS A 218 4.96 6.28 -8.82
C LYS A 218 5.24 4.82 -9.21
N PRO A 219 6.47 4.50 -9.66
CA PRO A 219 6.85 3.12 -9.94
C PRO A 219 6.68 2.22 -8.72
N LYS A 220 6.13 1.03 -8.95
CA LYS A 220 5.97 -0.03 -7.94
C LYS A 220 6.51 -1.32 -8.54
N ILE A 221 7.60 -1.82 -7.98
CA ILE A 221 8.25 -3.05 -8.41
C ILE A 221 7.98 -4.08 -7.33
N PHE A 222 7.45 -5.23 -7.73
CA PHE A 222 7.26 -6.35 -6.83
C PHE A 222 8.02 -7.57 -7.34
N ILE A 223 8.86 -8.13 -6.48
CA ILE A 223 9.72 -9.28 -6.79
C ILE A 223 9.29 -10.42 -5.87
N LYS A 224 8.92 -11.55 -6.48
CA LYS A 224 8.56 -12.78 -5.79
C LYS A 224 9.62 -13.83 -6.11
N ASN A 225 10.50 -14.12 -5.15
CA ASN A 225 11.43 -15.24 -5.21
C ASN A 225 10.82 -16.40 -4.43
N ILE A 226 9.93 -17.15 -5.09
CA ILE A 226 9.09 -18.15 -4.45
C ILE A 226 9.62 -19.55 -4.74
N TYR A 227 9.80 -20.33 -3.68
CA TYR A 227 9.90 -21.78 -3.80
C TYR A 227 8.49 -22.37 -3.88
N GLN A 228 8.25 -23.15 -4.93
CA GLN A 228 7.04 -23.92 -5.11
C GLN A 228 7.46 -25.38 -5.32
N LYS A 229 6.93 -26.28 -4.49
CA LYS A 229 7.15 -27.71 -4.69
C LYS A 229 6.36 -28.12 -5.93
N ASN A 230 7.05 -28.56 -6.98
CA ASN A 230 6.39 -29.20 -8.11
C ASN A 230 5.77 -30.51 -7.60
N GLU A 231 4.44 -30.64 -7.74
CA GLU A 231 3.75 -31.93 -7.59
C GLU A 231 4.15 -32.92 -8.69
#